data_AF-A0A6P8VM00-F1
#
_entry.id   AF-A0A6P8VM00-F1
#
_cell.length_a   1.000
_cell.length_b   1.000
_cell.length_c   1.000
_cell.angle_alpha   90.00
_cell.angle_beta   90.00
_cell.angle_gamma   90.00
#
_symmetry.space_group_name_H-M   'P 1'
#
loop_
_entity.id
_entity.type
_entity.pdbx_description
1 polymer ?
#
loop_
_entity_poly.entity_id
_entity_poly.type
_entity_poly.pdbx_seq_one_letter_code
_entity_poly.pdbx_strand_id
1 'polypeptide(L)'
;MSRALEGLVKNFKVTLVHFENHASDPNDREASALMKGRARAIHRSLTQYKMVMFIHLVLDILQELKQLSLLFQRDGLTLQMVSDGLQTTTLSLVAMQTDPDPRLQKVLDEVGPGNTWQNVQLNRRETDNSTFNSLKLRLINDLCRFLSARFGNLETGILKATSTLFDLSNWPEDTAELATFGNAELMEFREHFQSILAECGDFTSGEAAKRE
;
A
#
# COMPACT_ATOMS: atom_id res chain seq x y z
N MET A 1 1.90 10.24 9.18
CA MET A 1 0.81 9.41 9.75
C MET A 1 1.36 8.20 10.52
N SER A 2 2.22 7.36 9.93
CA SER A 2 2.84 6.20 10.62
C SER A 2 3.52 6.56 11.96
N ARG A 3 4.33 7.63 12.03
CA ARG A 3 4.99 8.07 13.28
C ARG A 3 4.03 8.39 14.45
N ALA A 4 2.83 8.88 14.14
CA ALA A 4 1.84 9.20 15.18
C ALA A 4 1.21 7.92 15.76
N LEU A 5 0.88 6.95 14.89
CA LEU A 5 0.38 5.65 15.31
C LEU A 5 1.44 4.84 16.06
N GLU A 6 2.69 4.88 15.62
CA GLU A 6 3.82 4.25 16.34
C GLU A 6 4.04 4.91 17.71
N GLY A 7 3.95 6.24 17.79
CA GLY A 7 4.00 6.97 19.06
C GLY A 7 2.86 6.60 20.00
N LEU A 8 1.65 6.38 19.46
CA LEU A 8 0.48 5.92 20.22
C LEU A 8 0.69 4.49 20.74
N VAL A 9 1.15 3.55 19.90
CA VAL A 9 1.41 2.15 20.31
C VAL A 9 2.51 2.07 21.37
N LYS A 10 3.58 2.87 21.22
CA LYS A 10 4.70 2.90 22.18
C LYS A 10 4.29 3.45 23.55
N ASN A 11 3.42 4.46 23.57
CA ASN A 11 2.99 5.11 24.80
C ASN A 11 1.55 4.75 25.18
N PHE A 12 1.04 3.61 24.70
CA PHE A 12 -0.39 3.33 24.71
C PHE A 12 -0.99 3.37 26.11
N LYS A 13 -0.36 2.71 27.08
CA LYS A 13 -0.78 2.76 28.49
C LYS A 13 -0.83 4.19 29.04
N VAL A 14 0.20 5.00 28.76
CA VAL A 14 0.29 6.39 29.23
C VAL A 14 -0.83 7.24 28.62
N THR A 15 -1.06 7.10 27.31
CA THR A 15 -2.14 7.80 26.61
C THR A 15 -3.51 7.39 27.14
N LEU A 16 -3.70 6.12 27.46
CA LEU A 16 -4.96 5.59 27.97
C LEU A 16 -5.27 6.11 29.38
N VAL A 17 -4.27 6.13 30.27
CA VAL A 17 -4.35 6.73 31.62
C VAL A 17 -4.59 8.23 31.54
N HIS A 18 -3.94 8.95 30.62
CA HIS A 18 -4.18 10.38 30.43
C HIS A 18 -5.64 10.68 30.08
N PHE A 19 -6.24 9.93 29.15
CA PHE A 19 -7.65 10.08 28.82
C PHE A 19 -8.59 9.62 29.93
N GLU A 20 -8.19 8.62 30.71
CA GLU A 20 -8.94 8.17 31.90
C GLU A 20 -9.00 9.26 32.97
N ASN A 21 -7.88 9.93 33.23
CA ASN A 21 -7.81 11.02 34.21
C ASN A 21 -8.71 12.19 33.80
N HIS A 22 -8.65 12.66 32.55
CA HIS A 22 -9.55 13.72 32.06
C HIS A 22 -11.03 13.29 31.98
N ALA A 23 -11.29 11.99 31.79
CA ALA A 23 -12.65 11.45 31.75
C ALA A 23 -13.31 11.37 33.13
N SER A 24 -12.50 11.11 34.16
CA SER A 24 -12.94 10.75 35.50
C SER A 24 -12.81 11.87 36.51
N ASP A 25 -11.96 12.88 36.29
CA ASP A 25 -11.75 13.99 37.23
C ASP A 25 -12.95 14.98 37.24
N PRO A 26 -13.78 14.99 38.30
CA PRO A 26 -14.87 15.94 38.42
C PRO A 26 -14.37 17.37 38.72
N ASN A 27 -13.14 17.54 39.21
CA ASN A 27 -12.53 18.79 39.64
C ASN A 27 -11.57 19.40 38.61
N ASP A 28 -11.35 18.76 37.46
CA ASP A 28 -10.67 19.38 36.32
C ASP A 28 -11.52 20.57 35.84
N ARG A 29 -11.18 21.76 36.37
CA ARG A 29 -11.84 23.05 36.17
C ARG A 29 -11.51 23.65 34.80
N GLU A 30 -10.48 23.16 34.11
CA GLU A 30 -10.08 23.60 32.78
C GLU A 30 -10.78 22.81 31.67
N ALA A 31 -11.09 21.54 31.88
CA ALA A 31 -11.74 20.71 30.87
C ALA A 31 -13.27 20.96 30.77
N SER A 32 -13.71 21.50 29.63
CA SER A 32 -15.14 21.61 29.31
C SER A 32 -15.85 20.25 29.29
N ALA A 33 -17.17 20.24 29.51
CA ALA A 33 -17.99 19.02 29.43
C ALA A 33 -17.82 18.28 28.08
N LEU A 34 -17.61 19.04 26.99
CA LEU A 34 -17.31 18.49 25.67
C LEU A 34 -15.97 17.76 25.62
N MET A 35 -14.92 18.31 26.24
CA MET A 35 -13.60 17.68 26.32
C MET A 35 -13.65 16.39 27.13
N LYS A 36 -14.33 16.39 28.29
CA LYS A 36 -14.53 15.18 29.11
C LYS A 36 -15.30 14.09 28.34
N GLY A 37 -16.32 14.49 27.59
CA GLY A 37 -17.08 13.59 26.70
C GLY A 37 -16.21 12.96 25.61
N ARG A 38 -15.35 13.75 24.95
CA ARG A 38 -14.39 13.27 23.94
C ARG A 38 -13.34 12.34 24.53
N ALA A 39 -12.77 12.68 25.70
CA ALA A 39 -11.80 11.84 26.39
C ALA A 39 -12.38 10.45 26.73
N ARG A 40 -13.62 10.41 27.23
CA ARG A 40 -14.36 9.15 27.47
C ARG A 40 -14.55 8.34 26.19
N ALA A 41 -14.92 8.99 25.10
CA ALA A 41 -15.12 8.31 23.82
C ALA A 41 -13.81 7.70 23.28
N ILE A 42 -12.70 8.46 23.36
CA ILE A 42 -11.38 8.00 22.93
C ILE A 42 -10.88 6.85 23.81
N HIS A 43 -10.95 6.99 25.14
CA HIS A 43 -10.58 5.92 26.07
C HIS A 43 -11.38 4.64 25.82
N ARG A 44 -12.71 4.77 25.65
CA ARG A 44 -13.57 3.63 25.32
C ARG A 44 -13.18 2.99 23.98
N SER A 45 -12.81 3.78 22.98
CA SER A 45 -12.35 3.26 21.69
C SER A 45 -11.01 2.54 21.80
N LEU A 46 -10.02 3.10 22.51
CA LEU A 46 -8.69 2.50 22.65
C LEU A 46 -8.72 1.20 23.48
N THR A 47 -9.64 1.06 24.44
CA THR A 47 -9.82 -0.19 25.19
C THR A 47 -10.54 -1.30 24.41
N GLN A 48 -11.07 -1.02 23.21
CA GLN A 48 -11.69 -2.06 22.38
C GLN A 48 -10.64 -2.90 21.67
N TYR A 49 -10.78 -4.23 21.78
CA TYR A 49 -9.91 -5.18 21.09
C TYR A 49 -9.78 -4.88 19.59
N LYS A 50 -10.91 -4.63 18.92
CA LYS A 50 -10.97 -4.28 17.49
C LYS A 50 -10.10 -3.08 17.11
N MET A 51 -10.08 -2.05 17.96
CA MET A 51 -9.36 -0.82 17.67
C MET A 51 -7.84 -1.05 17.74
N VAL A 52 -7.39 -1.80 18.75
CA VAL A 52 -5.98 -2.17 18.90
C VAL A 52 -5.53 -3.01 17.71
N MET A 53 -6.33 -4.01 17.32
CA MET A 53 -6.06 -4.85 16.14
C MET A 53 -6.02 -4.03 14.85
N PHE A 54 -6.96 -3.10 14.69
CA PHE A 54 -7.01 -2.22 13.53
C PHE A 54 -5.80 -1.29 13.44
N ILE A 55 -5.33 -0.72 14.55
CA ILE A 55 -4.12 0.12 14.58
C ILE A 55 -2.89 -0.67 14.07
N HIS A 56 -2.74 -1.91 14.51
CA HIS A 56 -1.61 -2.75 14.10
C HIS A 56 -1.71 -3.18 12.63
N LEU A 57 -2.90 -3.55 12.16
CA LEU A 57 -3.14 -3.80 10.74
C LEU A 57 -2.79 -2.58 9.87
N VAL A 58 -3.21 -1.38 10.27
CA VAL A 58 -2.88 -0.15 9.54
C VAL A 58 -1.38 0.13 9.56
N LEU A 59 -0.69 -0.18 10.65
CA LEU A 59 0.78 -0.03 10.72
C LEU A 59 1.50 -0.97 9.76
N ASP A 60 1.05 -2.22 9.63
CA ASP A 60 1.61 -3.20 8.68
C ASP A 60 1.36 -2.74 7.24
N ILE A 61 0.13 -2.34 6.90
CA ILE A 61 -0.20 -1.77 5.58
C ILE A 61 0.65 -0.54 5.25
N LEU A 62 0.79 0.39 6.20
CA LEU A 62 1.59 1.60 6.01
C LEU A 62 3.08 1.29 5.81
N GLN A 63 3.57 0.18 6.35
CA GLN A 63 4.94 -0.25 6.15
C GLN A 63 5.16 -0.71 4.71
N GLU A 64 4.27 -1.53 4.15
CA GLU A 64 4.34 -1.95 2.75
C GLU A 64 4.22 -0.76 1.79
N LEU A 65 3.25 0.12 2.01
CA LEU A 65 3.09 1.33 1.20
C LEU A 65 4.29 2.27 1.30
N LYS A 66 4.98 2.31 2.46
CA LYS A 66 6.21 3.09 2.62
C LYS A 66 7.33 2.52 1.75
N GLN A 67 7.49 1.19 1.67
CA GLN A 67 8.50 0.58 0.81
C GLN A 67 8.24 0.91 -0.67
N LEU A 68 7.00 0.77 -1.11
CA LEU A 68 6.60 1.17 -2.47
C LEU A 68 6.87 2.65 -2.74
N SER A 69 6.54 3.53 -1.79
CA SER A 69 6.81 4.96 -1.92
C SER A 69 8.30 5.28 -2.00
N LEU A 70 9.14 4.58 -1.24
CA LEU A 70 10.60 4.79 -1.27
C LEU A 70 11.19 4.30 -2.59
N LEU A 71 10.68 3.18 -3.12
CA LEU A 71 11.06 2.70 -4.45
C LEU A 71 10.80 3.77 -5.51
N PHE A 72 9.63 4.41 -5.49
CA PHE A 72 9.28 5.45 -6.45
C PHE A 72 10.08 6.76 -6.29
N GLN A 73 10.75 6.94 -5.15
CA GLN A 73 11.59 8.11 -4.88
C GLN A 73 13.06 7.87 -5.23
N ARG A 74 13.42 6.66 -5.67
CA ARG A 74 14.81 6.31 -5.98
C ARG A 74 15.25 6.95 -7.29
N ASP A 75 16.48 7.46 -7.30
CA ASP A 75 17.13 7.88 -8.55
C ASP A 75 17.36 6.67 -9.48
N GLY A 76 17.23 6.89 -10.79
CA GLY A 76 17.38 5.82 -11.78
C GLY A 76 16.27 4.77 -11.76
N LEU A 77 15.05 5.17 -11.39
CA LEU A 77 13.87 4.31 -11.43
C LEU A 77 13.53 3.93 -12.88
N THR A 78 13.51 2.63 -13.17
CA THR A 78 13.04 2.12 -14.47
C THR A 78 11.58 1.70 -14.38
N LEU A 79 10.91 1.61 -15.53
CA LEU A 79 9.50 1.24 -15.60
C LEU A 79 9.24 -0.19 -15.07
N GLN A 80 10.16 -1.10 -15.35
CA GLN A 80 10.15 -2.46 -14.84
C GLN A 80 10.17 -2.48 -13.30
N MET A 81 11.08 -1.71 -12.68
CA MET A 81 11.15 -1.63 -11.23
C MET A 81 9.85 -1.12 -10.60
N VAL A 82 9.16 -0.20 -11.27
CA VAL A 82 7.83 0.27 -10.83
C VAL A 82 6.82 -0.87 -10.89
N SER A 83 6.78 -1.61 -11.99
CA SER A 83 5.88 -2.76 -12.18
C SER A 83 6.14 -3.85 -11.12
N ASP A 84 7.39 -4.25 -10.94
CA ASP A 84 7.80 -5.27 -9.97
C ASP A 84 7.47 -4.84 -8.53
N GLY A 85 7.73 -3.58 -8.20
CA GLY A 85 7.41 -3.01 -6.90
C GLY A 85 5.91 -3.01 -6.62
N LEU A 86 5.09 -2.64 -7.61
CA LEU A 86 3.63 -2.68 -7.50
C LEU A 86 3.11 -4.10 -7.33
N GLN A 87 3.61 -5.05 -8.12
CA GLN A 87 3.21 -6.45 -8.02
C GLN A 87 3.62 -7.04 -6.67
N THR A 88 4.84 -6.79 -6.22
CA THR A 88 5.35 -7.23 -4.91
C THR A 88 4.49 -6.67 -3.78
N THR A 89 4.19 -5.37 -3.81
CA THR A 89 3.35 -4.73 -2.78
C THR A 89 1.92 -5.27 -2.81
N THR A 90 1.35 -5.50 -3.99
CA THR A 90 -0.01 -6.06 -4.14
C THR A 90 -0.08 -7.49 -3.61
N LEU A 91 0.92 -8.32 -3.90
CA LEU A 91 1.01 -9.69 -3.38
C LEU A 91 1.16 -9.69 -1.85
N SER A 92 1.99 -8.81 -1.31
CA SER A 92 2.18 -8.62 0.13
C SER A 92 0.87 -8.24 0.82
N LEU A 93 0.14 -7.26 0.27
CA LEU A 93 -1.19 -6.87 0.76
C LEU A 93 -2.20 -8.03 0.70
N VAL A 94 -2.21 -8.82 -0.38
CA VAL A 94 -3.09 -10.00 -0.49
C VAL A 94 -2.70 -11.07 0.53
N ALA A 95 -1.42 -11.31 0.77
CA ALA A 95 -0.95 -12.25 1.78
C ALA A 95 -1.41 -11.87 3.20
N MET A 96 -1.50 -10.57 3.52
CA MET A 96 -2.06 -10.11 4.81
C MET A 96 -3.52 -10.55 5.05
N GLN A 97 -4.25 -10.96 4.01
CA GLN A 97 -5.61 -11.49 4.15
C GLN A 97 -5.60 -12.87 4.82
N THR A 98 -4.67 -13.74 4.44
CA THR A 98 -4.54 -15.10 5.00
C THR A 98 -3.69 -15.09 6.24
N ASP A 99 -2.51 -14.47 6.17
CA ASP A 99 -1.48 -14.55 7.20
C ASP A 99 -1.28 -13.20 7.89
N PRO A 100 -1.29 -13.14 9.23
CA PRO A 100 -1.00 -11.89 9.93
C PRO A 100 0.46 -11.49 9.76
N ASP A 101 0.71 -10.24 9.37
CA ASP A 101 2.07 -9.67 9.34
C ASP A 101 2.69 -9.54 10.75
N PRO A 102 4.01 -9.35 10.89
CA PRO A 102 4.72 -9.42 12.16
C PRO A 102 4.19 -8.53 13.28
N ARG A 103 3.64 -7.34 13.01
CA ARG A 103 3.13 -6.47 14.08
C ARG A 103 1.77 -6.98 14.56
N LEU A 104 0.87 -7.32 13.64
CA LEU A 104 -0.42 -7.91 13.98
C LEU A 104 -0.27 -9.27 14.67
N GLN A 105 0.65 -10.12 14.21
CA GLN A 105 0.94 -11.41 14.82
C GLN A 105 1.44 -11.25 16.26
N LYS A 106 2.39 -10.34 16.51
CA LYS A 106 2.88 -10.07 17.87
C LYS A 106 1.76 -9.67 18.83
N VAL A 107 0.80 -8.87 18.37
CA VAL A 107 -0.34 -8.47 19.20
C VAL A 107 -1.31 -9.63 19.41
N LEU A 108 -1.56 -10.45 18.41
CA LEU A 108 -2.37 -11.67 18.57
C LEU A 108 -1.76 -12.60 19.63
N ASP A 109 -0.45 -12.77 19.59
CA ASP A 109 0.31 -13.60 20.54
C ASP A 109 0.29 -12.99 21.95
N GLU A 110 0.52 -11.68 22.07
CA GLU A 110 0.52 -10.97 23.36
C GLU A 110 -0.87 -10.90 24.01
N VAL A 111 -1.93 -10.69 23.23
CA VAL A 111 -3.30 -10.58 23.74
C VAL A 111 -3.79 -11.93 24.26
N GLY A 112 -3.48 -13.00 23.52
CA GLY A 112 -3.76 -14.39 23.92
C GLY A 112 -5.19 -14.63 24.44
N PRO A 113 -5.40 -15.63 25.32
CA PRO A 113 -6.68 -15.87 25.99
C PRO A 113 -6.97 -14.87 27.11
N GLY A 114 -5.96 -14.13 27.57
CA GLY A 114 -6.06 -13.17 28.68
C GLY A 114 -6.68 -11.83 28.29
N ASN A 115 -6.95 -11.59 27.00
CA ASN A 115 -7.49 -10.33 26.45
C ASN A 115 -6.76 -9.07 26.97
N THR A 116 -5.48 -9.19 27.30
CA THR A 116 -4.71 -8.12 27.93
C THR A 116 -3.60 -7.71 26.99
N TRP A 117 -3.46 -6.42 26.72
CA TRP A 117 -2.37 -5.88 25.92
C TRP A 117 -1.66 -4.76 26.68
N GLN A 118 -0.33 -4.83 26.79
CA GLN A 118 0.48 -3.89 27.59
C GLN A 118 -0.06 -3.64 29.03
N ASN A 119 -0.58 -4.69 29.69
CA ASN A 119 -1.25 -4.62 31.00
C ASN A 119 -2.57 -3.83 31.03
N VAL A 120 -3.21 -3.63 29.88
CA VAL A 120 -4.56 -3.05 29.75
C VAL A 120 -5.53 -4.17 29.37
N GLN A 121 -6.61 -4.30 30.14
CA GLN A 121 -7.70 -5.22 29.82
C GLN A 121 -8.49 -4.69 28.63
N LEU A 122 -8.57 -5.49 27.56
CA LEU A 122 -9.31 -5.14 26.36
C LEU A 122 -10.73 -5.69 26.40
N ASN A 123 -11.67 -4.86 25.98
CA ASN A 123 -13.05 -5.26 25.79
C ASN A 123 -13.15 -6.08 24.50
N ARG A 124 -13.34 -7.40 24.65
CA ARG A 124 -13.52 -8.34 23.54
C ARG A 124 -14.90 -8.98 23.60
N ARG A 125 -15.62 -8.92 22.47
CA ARG A 125 -16.85 -9.67 22.23
C ARG A 125 -16.56 -10.84 21.30
N GLU A 126 -17.39 -11.88 21.37
CA GLU A 126 -17.25 -13.08 20.54
C GLU A 126 -17.32 -12.77 19.03
N THR A 127 -18.13 -11.78 18.64
CA THR A 127 -18.25 -11.32 17.25
C THR A 127 -17.09 -10.43 16.79
N ASP A 128 -16.14 -10.09 17.66
CA ASP A 128 -15.13 -9.10 17.32
C ASP A 128 -14.08 -9.63 16.33
N ASN A 129 -13.75 -10.92 16.40
CA ASN A 129 -12.79 -11.55 15.48
C ASN A 129 -13.36 -11.61 14.04
N SER A 130 -14.62 -12.03 13.88
CA SER A 130 -15.24 -12.16 12.56
C SER A 130 -15.42 -10.79 11.89
N THR A 131 -15.88 -9.80 12.65
CA THR A 131 -16.02 -8.42 12.15
C THR A 131 -14.67 -7.77 11.84
N PHE A 132 -13.62 -8.02 12.63
CA PHE A 132 -12.26 -7.60 12.30
C PHE A 132 -11.78 -8.25 11.00
N ASN A 133 -11.97 -9.55 10.82
CA ASN A 133 -11.59 -10.25 9.59
C ASN A 133 -12.33 -9.70 8.36
N SER A 134 -13.63 -9.44 8.46
CA SER A 134 -14.39 -8.81 7.37
C SER A 134 -13.89 -7.41 7.04
N LEU A 135 -13.52 -6.61 8.06
CA LEU A 135 -12.93 -5.29 7.86
C LEU A 135 -11.55 -5.38 7.19
N LYS A 136 -10.72 -6.33 7.64
CA LYS A 136 -9.38 -6.61 7.09
C LYS A 136 -9.47 -6.93 5.59
N LEU A 137 -10.32 -7.89 5.22
CA LEU A 137 -10.54 -8.28 3.83
C LEU A 137 -11.02 -7.09 2.98
N ARG A 138 -11.99 -6.32 3.48
CA ARG A 138 -12.51 -5.16 2.76
C ARG A 138 -11.44 -4.11 2.53
N LEU A 139 -10.71 -3.72 3.58
CA LEU A 139 -9.68 -2.69 3.52
C LEU A 139 -8.57 -3.05 2.52
N ILE A 140 -8.09 -4.29 2.58
CA ILE A 140 -7.04 -4.77 1.68
C ILE A 140 -7.54 -4.78 0.24
N ASN A 141 -8.74 -5.32 -0.01
CA ASN A 141 -9.30 -5.36 -1.37
C ASN A 141 -9.53 -3.94 -1.94
N ASP A 142 -9.98 -3.00 -1.12
CA ASP A 142 -10.10 -1.60 -1.52
C ASP A 142 -8.74 -1.00 -1.88
N LEU A 143 -7.69 -1.26 -1.08
CA LEU A 143 -6.34 -0.78 -1.35
C LEU A 143 -5.76 -1.37 -2.64
N CYS A 144 -5.88 -2.68 -2.86
CA CYS A 144 -5.46 -3.32 -4.10
C CYS A 144 -6.19 -2.71 -5.30
N ARG A 145 -7.51 -2.50 -5.19
CA ARG A 145 -8.29 -1.82 -6.24
C ARG A 145 -7.79 -0.40 -6.52
N PHE A 146 -7.45 0.37 -5.48
CA PHE A 146 -6.90 1.72 -5.67
C PHE A 146 -5.53 1.70 -6.35
N LEU A 147 -4.67 0.74 -6.00
CA LEU A 147 -3.36 0.57 -6.66
C LEU A 147 -3.55 0.22 -8.14
N SER A 148 -4.37 -0.78 -8.45
CA SER A 148 -4.66 -1.18 -9.83
C SER A 148 -5.32 -0.04 -10.63
N ALA A 149 -6.26 0.70 -10.05
CA ALA A 149 -6.88 1.83 -10.74
C ALA A 149 -5.90 2.98 -11.02
N ARG A 150 -4.97 3.24 -10.10
CA ARG A 150 -3.99 4.32 -10.22
C ARG A 150 -2.87 3.99 -11.22
N PHE A 151 -2.46 2.72 -11.28
CA PHE A 151 -1.31 2.27 -12.04
C PHE A 151 -1.63 1.34 -13.21
N GLY A 152 -2.92 1.08 -13.49
CA GLY A 152 -3.34 0.19 -14.58
C GLY A 152 -2.96 0.69 -15.98
N ASN A 153 -2.59 1.96 -16.12
CA ASN A 153 -2.01 2.49 -17.34
C ASN A 153 -0.58 2.00 -17.61
N LEU A 154 0.16 1.54 -16.58
CA LEU A 154 1.47 0.91 -16.77
C LEU A 154 1.38 -0.42 -17.49
N GLU A 155 0.26 -1.14 -17.30
CA GLU A 155 -0.01 -2.44 -17.92
C GLU A 155 -0.64 -2.33 -19.31
N THR A 156 -0.76 -1.12 -19.86
CA THR A 156 -1.38 -0.88 -21.17
C THR A 156 -0.54 0.08 -22.01
N GLY A 157 -0.71 -0.01 -23.33
CA GLY A 157 -0.15 0.98 -24.23
C GLY A 157 1.37 0.93 -24.36
N ILE A 158 1.91 2.08 -24.75
CA ILE A 158 3.34 2.36 -24.89
C ILE A 158 4.17 2.02 -23.63
N LEU A 159 3.60 2.16 -22.43
CA LEU A 159 4.32 1.89 -21.18
C LEU A 159 4.58 0.40 -21.01
N LYS A 160 3.57 -0.44 -21.25
CA LYS A 160 3.78 -1.90 -21.26
C LYS A 160 4.79 -2.30 -22.34
N ALA A 161 4.64 -1.77 -23.57
CA ALA A 161 5.59 -2.02 -24.66
C ALA A 161 7.02 -1.63 -24.29
N THR A 162 7.20 -0.49 -23.61
CA THR A 162 8.51 -0.03 -23.11
C THR A 162 9.07 -1.01 -22.08
N SER A 163 8.25 -1.44 -21.12
CA SER A 163 8.71 -2.38 -20.10
C SER A 163 9.12 -3.73 -20.71
N THR A 164 8.37 -4.25 -21.68
CA THR A 164 8.67 -5.54 -22.31
C THR A 164 9.92 -5.50 -23.18
N LEU A 165 10.10 -4.44 -23.99
CA LEU A 165 11.23 -4.33 -24.92
C LEU A 165 12.57 -4.12 -24.20
N PHE A 166 12.57 -3.29 -23.16
CA PHE A 166 13.81 -2.89 -22.48
C PHE A 166 14.14 -3.77 -21.28
N ASP A 167 13.31 -4.75 -20.95
CA ASP A 167 13.60 -5.77 -19.94
C ASP A 167 14.27 -6.99 -20.58
N LEU A 168 15.60 -7.02 -20.48
CA LEU A 168 16.44 -8.12 -20.96
C LEU A 168 16.13 -9.46 -20.26
N SER A 169 15.49 -9.43 -19.09
CA SER A 169 15.13 -10.63 -18.32
C SER A 169 13.96 -11.39 -18.95
N ASN A 170 13.15 -10.72 -19.76
CA ASN A 170 11.97 -11.31 -20.42
C ASN A 170 12.28 -11.82 -21.84
N TRP A 171 13.54 -11.78 -22.26
CA TRP A 171 13.93 -12.24 -23.58
C TRP A 171 13.85 -13.77 -23.67
N PRO A 172 13.14 -14.32 -24.68
CA PRO A 172 13.02 -15.76 -24.83
C PRO A 172 14.38 -16.38 -25.20
N GLU A 173 14.68 -17.54 -24.61
CA GLU A 173 15.89 -18.31 -24.92
C GLU A 173 15.80 -19.01 -26.28
N ASP A 174 14.57 -19.25 -26.77
CA ASP A 174 14.34 -19.86 -28.07
C ASP A 174 14.59 -18.85 -29.20
N THR A 175 15.44 -19.25 -30.15
CA THR A 175 15.84 -18.42 -31.30
C THR A 175 14.69 -18.06 -32.25
N ALA A 176 13.65 -18.88 -32.36
CA ALA A 176 12.52 -18.59 -33.25
C ALA A 176 11.58 -17.56 -32.61
N GLU A 177 11.32 -17.69 -31.31
CA GLU A 177 10.57 -16.69 -30.54
C GLU A 177 11.32 -15.36 -30.47
N LEU A 178 12.64 -15.40 -30.21
CA LEU A 178 13.48 -14.20 -30.14
C LEU A 178 13.51 -13.42 -31.46
N ALA A 179 13.46 -14.09 -32.61
CA ALA A 179 13.42 -13.44 -33.92
C ALA A 179 12.15 -12.59 -34.15
N THR A 180 11.08 -12.86 -33.39
CA THR A 180 9.80 -12.15 -33.51
C THR A 180 9.41 -11.35 -32.26
N PHE A 181 10.15 -11.53 -31.17
CA PHE A 181 9.93 -10.86 -29.90
C PHE A 181 10.04 -9.34 -30.04
N GLY A 182 9.09 -8.60 -29.45
CA GLY A 182 9.12 -7.15 -29.48
C GLY A 182 8.57 -6.50 -30.76
N ASN A 183 8.23 -7.26 -31.81
CA ASN A 183 7.72 -6.68 -33.05
C ASN A 183 6.37 -5.97 -32.86
N ALA A 184 5.49 -6.50 -32.01
CA ALA A 184 4.21 -5.88 -31.71
C ALA A 184 4.40 -4.59 -30.90
N GLU A 185 5.28 -4.64 -29.91
CA GLU A 185 5.65 -3.53 -29.05
C GLU A 185 6.35 -2.41 -29.86
N LEU A 186 7.22 -2.76 -30.81
CA LEU A 186 7.87 -1.80 -31.72
C LEU A 186 6.87 -1.12 -32.66
N MET A 187 5.84 -1.84 -33.13
CA MET A 187 4.75 -1.23 -33.90
C MET A 187 3.98 -0.21 -33.05
N GLU A 188 3.69 -0.54 -31.79
CA GLU A 188 3.03 0.37 -30.86
C GLU A 188 3.88 1.62 -30.57
N PHE A 189 5.21 1.47 -30.44
CA PHE A 189 6.15 2.60 -30.39
C PHE A 189 6.08 3.48 -31.63
N ARG A 190 6.14 2.86 -32.81
CA ARG A 190 6.08 3.57 -34.08
C ARG A 190 4.80 4.37 -34.20
N GLU A 191 3.66 3.76 -33.93
CA GLU A 191 2.34 4.42 -33.99
C GLU A 191 2.26 5.57 -33.00
N HIS A 192 2.73 5.37 -31.77
CA HIS A 192 2.69 6.41 -30.73
C HIS A 192 3.54 7.64 -31.08
N PHE A 193 4.75 7.44 -31.61
CA PHE A 193 5.67 8.53 -31.97
C PHE A 193 5.53 9.00 -33.42
N GLN A 194 4.62 8.43 -34.22
CA GLN A 194 4.50 8.73 -35.64
C GLN A 194 4.22 10.21 -35.91
N SER A 195 3.35 10.84 -35.13
CA SER A 195 3.01 12.26 -35.27
C SER A 195 4.21 13.16 -34.99
N ILE A 196 4.95 12.87 -33.92
CA ILE A 196 6.15 13.62 -33.51
C ILE A 196 7.26 13.46 -34.56
N LEU A 197 7.47 12.24 -35.06
CA LEU A 197 8.48 11.95 -36.08
C LEU A 197 8.12 12.59 -37.43
N ALA A 198 6.82 12.67 -37.76
CA ALA A 198 6.35 13.34 -38.97
C ALA A 198 6.51 14.87 -38.90
N GLU A 199 6.32 15.48 -37.73
CA GLU A 199 6.57 16.91 -37.51
C GLU A 199 8.07 17.25 -37.49
N CYS A 200 8.92 16.32 -37.06
CA CYS A 200 10.37 16.51 -37.02
C CYS A 200 11.07 16.35 -38.39
N GLY A 201 10.35 15.89 -39.42
CA GLY A 201 10.77 16.00 -40.82
C GLY A 201 11.82 14.99 -41.32
N ASP A 202 12.23 13.99 -40.53
CA ASP A 202 13.44 13.19 -40.85
C ASP A 202 13.17 11.74 -41.31
N PHE A 203 11.92 11.37 -41.62
CA PHE A 203 11.59 10.02 -42.14
C PHE A 203 10.64 9.99 -43.34
N THR A 204 10.46 11.12 -44.04
CA THR A 204 9.87 11.05 -45.37
C THR A 204 10.91 10.49 -46.33
N SER A 205 10.92 9.15 -46.46
CA SER A 205 11.55 8.44 -47.58
C SER A 205 11.02 8.99 -48.90
N GLY A 206 11.68 10.05 -49.37
CA GLY A 206 11.56 10.65 -50.69
C GLY A 206 12.92 10.93 -51.34
N GLU A 207 14.04 10.64 -50.66
CA GLU A 207 15.40 10.88 -51.20
C GLU A 207 16.17 9.60 -51.60
N ALA A 208 15.53 8.43 -51.59
CA ALA A 208 16.13 7.21 -52.16
C ALA A 208 15.94 7.07 -53.69
N ALA A 209 15.34 8.06 -54.37
CA ALA A 209 15.03 7.97 -55.80
C ALA A 209 15.90 8.85 -56.72
N LYS A 210 16.87 9.62 -56.20
CA LYS A 210 17.70 10.49 -57.05
C LYS A 210 19.12 10.70 -56.48
N ARG A 211 19.96 9.68 -56.51
CA ARG A 211 21.40 9.88 -56.76
C ARG A 211 21.88 8.76 -57.67
N GLU A 212 22.14 9.21 -58.91
CA GLU A 212 22.90 8.67 -60.04
C GLU A 212 23.63 7.33 -59.88
#